data_AF-A0A958CVA4-F1
#
_entry.id   AF-A0A958CVA4-F1
#
_cell.length_a   1.000
_cell.length_b   1.000
_cell.length_c   1.000
_cell.angle_alpha   90.00
_cell.angle_beta   90.00
_cell.angle_gamma   90.00
#
_symmetry.space_group_name_H-M   'P 1'
#
loop_
_entity.id
_entity.type
_entity.pdbx_description
1 polymer ?
#
loop_
_entity_poly.entity_id
_entity_poly.type
_entity_poly.pdbx_seq_one_letter_code
_entity_poly.pdbx_strand_id
1 'polypeptide(L)' 'RTGARGLRTILESVLLDVMYEIPSRPEVTKCIVNADTILRRSLPVLLAGNDRALLWTQDEQREIA' A
#
# COMPACT_ATOMS: atom_id res chain seq x y z
N ARG A 1 -16.36 17.41 15.01
CA ARG A 1 -16.42 16.50 13.84
C ARG A 1 -15.03 16.42 13.21
N THR A 2 -14.44 15.23 13.21
CA THR A 2 -13.18 14.88 12.56
C THR A 2 -13.36 14.86 11.04
N GLY A 3 -13.42 16.04 10.42
CA GLY A 3 -13.60 16.22 8.96
C GLY A 3 -12.40 15.72 8.14
N ALA A 4 -11.83 16.55 7.26
CA ALA A 4 -10.69 16.15 6.42
C ALA A 4 -9.50 15.53 7.18
N ARG A 5 -9.33 15.89 8.47
CA ARG A 5 -8.30 15.31 9.34
C ARG A 5 -8.51 13.81 9.60
N GLY A 6 -9.75 13.36 9.76
CA GLY A 6 -10.06 11.95 9.97
C GLY A 6 -9.73 11.11 8.74
N LEU A 7 -9.95 11.64 7.54
CA LEU A 7 -9.61 10.96 6.29
C LEU A 7 -8.10 10.72 6.17
N ARG A 8 -7.28 11.73 6.50
CA ARG A 8 -5.82 11.59 6.52
C ARG A 8 -5.38 10.47 7.45
N THR A 9 -5.90 10.45 8.68
CA THR A 9 -5.55 9.40 9.66
C THR A 9 -5.92 8.00 9.15
N ILE A 10 -7.08 7.83 8.52
CA ILE A 10 -7.48 6.55 7.93
C ILE A 10 -6.49 6.13 6.83
N LEU A 11 -6.20 7.02 5.87
CA LEU A 11 -5.27 6.73 4.78
C LEU A 11 -3.87 6.40 5.28
N GLU A 12 -3.32 7.20 6.20
CA GLU A 12 -2.00 6.94 6.79
C GLU A 12 -1.96 5.58 7.48
N SER A 13 -3.00 5.22 8.23
CA SER A 13 -3.05 3.93 8.95
C SER A 13 -3.19 2.71 8.06
N VAL A 14 -3.72 2.85 6.84
CA VAL A 14 -3.92 1.74 5.89
C VAL A 14 -2.73 1.62 4.94
N LEU A 15 -2.11 2.74 4.58
CA LEU A 15 -1.08 2.80 3.56
C LEU A 15 0.35 2.90 4.11
N LEU A 16 0.53 2.90 5.44
CA LEU A 16 1.85 3.07 6.06
C LEU A 16 2.91 2.11 5.49
N ASP A 17 2.57 0.82 5.43
CA ASP A 17 3.49 -0.23 4.98
C ASP A 17 3.90 0.00 3.52
N VAL A 18 2.93 0.26 2.63
CA VAL A 18 3.22 0.48 1.21
C VAL A 18 3.98 1.79 0.97
N MET A 19 3.74 2.82 1.77
CA MET A 19 4.47 4.08 1.70
C MET A 19 5.93 3.95 2.15
N TYR A 20 6.22 2.99 3.03
CA TYR A 20 7.59 2.67 3.44
C TYR A 20 8.33 1.86 2.38
N GLU A 21 7.65 0.89 1.76
CA GLU A 21 8.22 -0.03 0.78
C GLU A 21 8.48 0.62 -0.59
N ILE A 22 7.51 1.36 -1.13
CA ILE A 22 7.59 1.94 -2.49
C ILE A 22 8.88 2.76 -2.73
N PRO A 23 9.33 3.65 -1.80
CA PRO A 23 10.56 4.41 -1.99
C PRO A 23 11.80 3.57 -2.28
N SER A 24 11.85 2.33 -1.79
CA SER A 24 12.97 1.39 -1.97
C SER A 24 12.81 0.49 -3.20
N ARG A 25 11.67 0.52 -3.89
CA ARG A 25 11.32 -0.32 -5.04
C ARG A 25 11.27 0.51 -6.33
N PRO A 26 12.41 0.82 -6.98
CA PRO A 26 12.49 1.74 -8.12
C PRO A 26 11.70 1.27 -9.35
N GLU A 27 11.40 -0.02 -9.44
CA GLU A 27 10.58 -0.60 -10.50
C GLU A 27 9.09 -0.30 -10.37
N VAL A 28 8.61 0.20 -9.22
CA VAL A 28 7.20 0.55 -9.01
C VAL A 28 6.88 1.84 -9.76
N THR A 29 5.89 1.76 -10.66
CA THR A 29 5.42 2.91 -11.45
C THR A 29 4.00 3.34 -11.11
N LYS A 30 3.20 2.44 -10.55
CA LYS A 30 1.79 2.68 -10.19
C LYS A 30 1.41 1.84 -8.97
N CYS A 31 0.69 2.45 -8.05
CA CYS A 31 0.07 1.79 -6.89
C CYS A 31 -1.45 1.98 -6.96
N ILE A 32 -2.19 0.87 -6.98
CA ILE A 32 -3.65 0.88 -7.05
C ILE A 32 -4.21 0.54 -5.67
N VAL A 33 -4.97 1.49 -5.12
CA VAL A 33 -5.67 1.36 -3.84
C VAL A 33 -7.18 1.32 -4.13
N ASN A 34 -7.84 0.24 -3.74
CA ASN A 34 -9.28 0.06 -3.92
C ASN A 34 -10.02 -0.03 -2.57
N ALA A 35 -11.34 -0.23 -2.59
CA ALA A 35 -12.13 -0.36 -1.37
C ALA A 35 -11.68 -1.54 -0.48
N ASP A 36 -11.27 -2.66 -1.07
CA ASP A 36 -10.78 -3.81 -0.32
C ASP A 36 -9.44 -3.52 0.37
N THR A 37 -8.57 -2.70 -0.23
CA THR A 37 -7.39 -2.17 0.44
C THR A 37 -7.77 -1.34 1.66
N ILE A 38 -8.71 -0.41 1.53
CA ILE A 38 -9.17 0.44 2.63
C ILE A 38 -9.81 -0.39 3.75
N LEU A 39 -10.55 -1.43 3.39
CA LEU A 39 -11.17 -2.37 4.32
C LEU A 39 -10.19 -3.45 4.83
N ARG A 40 -8.90 -3.36 4.48
CA ARG A 40 -7.83 -4.30 4.88
C ARG A 40 -8.11 -5.76 4.50
N ARG A 41 -8.83 -5.98 3.39
CA ARG A 41 -9.15 -7.30 2.84
C ARG A 41 -8.12 -7.77 1.82
N SER A 42 -7.43 -6.85 1.17
CA SER A 42 -6.34 -7.11 0.24
C SER A 42 -5.26 -6.07 0.37
N LEU A 43 -4.04 -6.42 -0.02
CA LEU A 43 -2.99 -5.44 -0.22
C LEU A 43 -3.28 -4.55 -1.44
N PRO A 44 -2.78 -3.30 -1.48
CA PRO A 44 -2.69 -2.53 -2.72
C PRO A 44 -1.97 -3.31 -3.83
N VAL A 45 -2.31 -3.03 -5.10
CA VAL A 45 -1.65 -3.65 -6.25
C VAL A 45 -0.53 -2.75 -6.73
N LEU A 46 0.70 -3.26 -6.77
CA LEU A 46 1.87 -2.57 -7.28
C LEU A 46 2.17 -3.01 -8.71
N LEU A 47 2.35 -2.04 -9.61
CA LEU A 47 2.63 -2.30 -11.02
C LEU A 47 3.95 -1.64 -11.43
N ALA A 48 4.76 -2.41 -12.14
CA ALA A 48 5.93 -1.92 -12.86
C ALA A 48 5.54 -1.38 -14.24
N GLY A 49 6.54 -0.93 -15.01
CA GLY A 49 6.36 -0.51 -16.39
C GLY A 49 5.59 -1.57 -17.21
N ASN A 50 4.77 -1.09 -18.15
CA ASN A 50 3.84 -1.88 -18.96
C ASN A 50 2.75 -2.61 -18.14
N ASP A 51 2.35 -2.02 -17.00
CA ASP A 51 1.31 -2.54 -16.10
C ASP A 51 1.57 -3.99 -15.62
N ARG A 52 2.84 -4.40 -15.53
CA ARG A 52 3.22 -5.71 -15.00
C ARG A 52 3.04 -5.74 -13.48
N ALA A 53 2.24 -6.67 -12.98
CA ALA A 53 2.07 -6.86 -11.54
C ALA A 53 3.38 -7.27 -10.86
N LEU A 54 3.70 -6.59 -9.76
CA LEU A 54 4.79 -6.93 -8.86
C LEU A 54 4.28 -7.83 -7.74
N LEU A 55 5.07 -8.84 -7.41
CA LEU A 55 4.79 -9.67 -6.23
C LEU A 55 5.04 -8.82 -5.00
N TRP A 56 4.00 -8.67 -4.20
CA TRP A 56 4.06 -8.05 -2.90
C TRP A 56 3.16 -8.85 -1.97
N THR A 57 3.77 -9.47 -0.97
CA THR A 57 3.08 -10.31 0.01
C THR A 57 3.41 -9.79 1.40
N GLN A 58 2.49 -10.01 2.35
CA GLN A 58 2.70 -9.65 3.77
C GLN A 58 3.74 -10.54 4.47
N ASP A 59 4.25 -11.57 3.80
CA ASP A 59 5.17 -12.55 4.40
C ASP A 59 6.59 -12.00 4.58
N GLU A 60 7.01 -11.01 3.77
CA GLU A 60 8.33 -10.35 3.91
C GLU A 60 8.46 -9.56 5.22
N GLN A 61 7.34 -9.21 5.88
CA GLN A 61 7.30 -8.38 7.09
C GLN A 61 7.34 -9.19 8.40
N ARG A 62 7.30 -10.54 8.33
CA ARG A 62 7.33 -11.40 9.53
C ARG A 62 8.74 -11.74 10.04
N GLU A 63 9.80 -11.38 9.32
CA GLU A 63 11.17 -11.78 9.65
C GLU A 63 11.89 -10.86 10.67
N ILE A 64 11.21 -9.82 11.18
CA ILE A 64 11.79 -8.86 12.15
C ILE A 64 10.91 -8.68 13.41
N ALA A 65 10.13 -9.69 13.78
CA ALA A 65 9.33 -9.69 15.02
C ALA A 65 9.74 -10.83 15.96
#